data_AF-A0A8T5ZFZ9-F1
#
_entry.id   AF-A0A8T5ZFZ9-F1
#
_cell.length_a   1.000
_cell.length_b   1.000
_cell.length_c   1.000
_cell.angle_alpha   90.00
_cell.angle_beta   90.00
_cell.angle_gamma   90.00
#
_symmetry.space_group_name_H-M   'P 1'
#
loop_
_entity.id
_entity.type
_entity.pdbx_description
1 polymer ?
#
loop_
_entity_poly.entity_id
_entity_poly.type
_entity_poly.pdbx_seq_one_letter_code
_entity_poly.pdbx_strand_id
1 'polypeptide(L)' 'VPALSSVKIPVTEMIQEIIGRLIFMLDGGDFSPPKTFSGKLIRRDSLIALSR' A
#
# COMPACT_ATOMS: atom_id res chain seq x y z
N VAL A 1 13.22 24.03 -4.30
CA VAL A 1 12.19 23.39 -3.44
C VAL A 1 12.66 21.98 -3.11
N PRO A 2 12.68 21.52 -1.85
CA PRO A 2 13.22 20.21 -1.47
C PRO A 2 12.33 19.05 -1.94
N ALA A 3 12.92 17.86 -2.11
CA ALA A 3 12.17 16.66 -2.48
C ALA A 3 11.19 16.26 -1.35
N LEU A 4 9.93 16.03 -1.72
CA LEU A 4 8.84 15.82 -0.77
C LEU A 4 8.84 14.41 -0.16
N SER A 5 8.95 14.31 1.16
CA SER A 5 8.66 13.07 1.90
C SER A 5 7.19 12.72 1.78
N SER A 6 6.87 11.44 1.57
CA SER A 6 5.48 11.01 1.37
C SER A 6 5.27 9.57 1.82
N VAL A 7 4.04 9.23 2.19
CA VAL A 7 3.67 7.85 2.51
C VAL A 7 3.35 7.12 1.20
N LYS A 8 4.14 6.09 0.89
CA LYS A 8 3.82 5.18 -0.21
C LYS A 8 2.80 4.16 0.27
N ILE A 9 1.62 4.21 -0.32
CA ILE A 9 0.56 3.20 -0.16
C ILE A 9 0.78 2.10 -1.21
N PRO A 10 0.70 0.80 -0.86
CA PRO A 10 0.85 -0.31 -1.81
C PRO A 10 -0.44 -0.48 -2.65
N VAL A 11 -0.81 0.55 -3.41
CA VAL A 11 -2.07 0.59 -4.17
C VAL A 11 -2.11 -0.50 -5.24
N THR A 12 -0.98 -0.77 -5.90
CA THR A 12 -0.89 -1.82 -6.92
C THR A 12 -1.24 -3.18 -6.36
N GLU A 13 -0.68 -3.52 -5.19
CA GLU A 13 -0.92 -4.77 -4.51
C GLU A 13 -2.37 -4.86 -3.99
N MET A 14 -2.94 -3.75 -3.52
CA MET A 14 -4.36 -3.68 -3.12
C MET A 14 -5.30 -3.97 -4.30
N ILE A 15 -5.01 -3.42 -5.48
CA ILE A 15 -5.82 -3.64 -6.69
C ILE A 15 -5.69 -5.07 -7.20
N GLN A 16 -4.48 -5.63 -7.21
CA GLN A 16 -4.26 -7.03 -7.58
C GLN A 16 -5.01 -7.98 -6.65
N GLU A 17 -4.97 -7.72 -5.34
CA GLU A 17 -5.67 -8.52 -4.34
C GLU A 17 -7.19 -8.49 -4.54
N ILE A 18 -7.80 -7.32 -4.72
CA ILE A 18 -9.25 -7.23 -4.87
C ILE A 18 -9.73 -7.84 -6.19
N ILE A 19 -9.01 -7.62 -7.30
CA ILE A 19 -9.33 -8.25 -8.58
C ILE A 19 -9.19 -9.77 -8.49
N GLY A 20 -8.09 -10.26 -7.90
CA GLY A 20 -7.86 -11.69 -7.72
C GLY A 20 -8.97 -12.36 -6.89
N ARG A 21 -9.40 -11.71 -5.81
CA ARG A 21 -10.54 -12.17 -5.00
C ARG A 21 -11.84 -12.23 -5.78
N LEU A 22 -12.16 -11.20 -6.55
CA LEU A 22 -13.39 -11.15 -7.33
C LEU A 22 -13.43 -12.27 -8.38
N ILE A 23 -12.32 -12.50 -9.08
CA ILE A 23 -12.19 -13.62 -10.03
C ILE A 23 -12.44 -14.95 -9.32
N PHE A 24 -11.76 -15.15 -8.20
CA PHE A 24 -11.81 -16.40 -7.47
C PHE A 24 -13.20 -16.69 -6.85
N MET A 25 -13.96 -15.65 -6.46
CA MET A 25 -15.36 -15.80 -6.05
C MET A 25 -16.27 -16.23 -7.22
N LEU A 26 -15.98 -15.78 -8.45
CA LEU A 26 -16.75 -16.15 -9.64
C LEU A 26 -16.42 -17.56 -10.12
N ASP A 27 -15.17 -18.00 -9.94
CA ASP A 27 -14.70 -19.33 -10.34
C ASP A 27 -15.01 -20.43 -9.31
N GLY A 28 -15.71 -20.10 -8.22
CA GLY A 28 -16.12 -21.06 -7.19
C GLY A 28 -15.02 -21.45 -6.19
N GLY A 29 -14.02 -20.58 -6.00
CA GLY A 29 -12.95 -20.79 -5.04
C GLY A 29 -13.32 -20.49 -3.57
N ASP A 30 -12.56 -21.08 -2.65
CA ASP A 30 -12.67 -20.94 -1.18
C ASP A 30 -12.24 -19.60 -0.56
N PHE A 31 -13.17 -18.88 0.07
CA PHE A 31 -12.96 -17.51 0.53
C PHE A 31 -11.85 -17.38 1.59
N SER A 32 -10.67 -16.91 1.19
CA SER A 32 -9.56 -16.66 2.11
C SER A 32 -9.69 -15.32 2.87
N PRO A 33 -9.20 -15.25 4.12
CA PRO A 33 -9.26 -14.01 4.92
C PRO A 33 -8.64 -12.81 4.18
N PRO A 34 -9.25 -11.61 4.28
CA PRO A 34 -8.71 -10.36 3.75
C PRO A 34 -7.24 -10.11 4.07
N LYS A 35 -6.42 -9.89 3.04
CA LYS A 35 -5.06 -9.40 3.23
C LYS A 35 -5.10 -7.94 3.67
N THR A 36 -4.35 -7.59 4.71
CA THR A 36 -4.20 -6.22 5.18
C THR A 36 -3.00 -5.54 4.52
N PHE A 37 -3.11 -4.23 4.32
CA PHE A 37 -2.07 -3.42 3.70
C PHE A 37 -1.69 -2.27 4.61
N SER A 38 -0.42 -1.85 4.54
CA SER A 38 0.09 -0.73 5.33
C SER A 38 0.98 0.15 4.46
N GLY A 39 0.83 1.46 4.62
CA GLY A 39 1.70 2.44 3.98
C GLY A 39 3.08 2.50 4.63
N LYS A 40 4.09 2.90 3.86
CA LYS A 40 5.45 3.15 4.38
C LYS A 40 5.88 4.58 4.07
N LEU A 41 6.38 5.28 5.08
CA LEU A 41 6.96 6.61 4.90
C LEU A 41 8.24 6.52 4.06
N ILE A 42 8.29 7.27 2.97
CA ILE A 42 9.51 7.54 2.20
C ILE A 42 10.01 8.91 2.63
N ARG A 43 11.12 8.90 3.38
CA ARG A 43 11.82 10.13 3.77
C ARG A 43 12.61 10.69 2.59
N ARG A 44 12.58 12.00 2.46
CA ARG A 44 13.31 12.84 1.50
C ARG A 44 13.69 14.16 2.19
N ASP A 45 14.34 15.06 1.47
CA ASP A 45 14.91 16.30 2.01
C ASP A 45 13.90 17.22 2.72
N SER A 46 12.61 17.08 2.44
CA SER A 46 11.57 17.86 3.13
C SER A 46 11.29 17.41 4.58
N LEU A 47 11.92 16.34 5.09
CA LEU A 47 11.73 15.87 6.47
C LEU A 47 13.09 15.64 7.15
N ILE A 48 13.45 16.57 8.05
CA ILE A 48 14.69 16.54 8.83
C ILE A 48 14.38 16.52 10.32
N ALA A 49 15.30 15.99 11.12
CA ALA A 49 15.21 16.08 12.57
C ALA A 49 15.51 17.53 13.02
N LEU A 50 14.82 18.00 14.05
CA LEU A 50 15.13 19.29 14.64
C LEU A 50 16.47 19.15 15.40
N SER A 51 17.49 19.91 14.99
CA SER A 51 18.72 20.03 15.77
C SER A 51 18.43 20.88 17.00
N ARG A 52 18.60 20.31 18.20
CA ARG A 52 18.48 21.00 19.49
C ARG A 52 19.84 21.54 19.92
#